data_AF-A0A973C2S0-F1
#
_entry.id   AF-A0A973C2S0-F1
#
_cell.length_a   1.000
_cell.length_b   1.000
_cell.length_c   1.000
_cell.angle_alpha   90.00
_cell.angle_beta   90.00
_cell.angle_gamma   90.00
#
_symmetry.space_group_name_H-M   'P 1'
#
loop_
_entity.id
_entity.type
_entity.pdbx_description
1 polymer ?
#
loop_
_entity_poly.entity_id
_entity_poly.type
_entity_poly.pdbx_seq_one_letter_code
_entity_poly.pdbx_strand_id
1 'polypeptide(L)'
;MKKFSIYLAVFLAFISLAAPAHADLALFSVNNGGQPQEYSIKLQLLLLMTALSLLPAMLLMLTSFTRIVVVLAILRQAIGLQQSPPNRVLVGIALTLTILIMRPVWTQIHEDAFLPYDSGSITLIEALGKAEIPLRTFMLKQTRETDLEQMLKIGNEPPVTSVDDIPFVVLMPAFVLSELKTAFQIGFMLFLPFLVIDLVVASVLMAMGMMMLSPLIISLPFKLMIFVLVDGWAMTVGTLTASFGG
;
A
#
# COMPACT_ATOMS: atom_id res chain seq x y z
N MET A 1 -2.07 -24.93 19.79
CA MET A 1 -0.60 -25.03 20.02
C MET A 1 0.18 -25.67 18.87
N LYS A 2 -0.34 -26.71 18.19
CA LYS A 2 0.36 -27.35 17.05
C LYS A 2 0.60 -26.45 15.82
N LYS A 3 -0.32 -25.53 15.50
CA LYS A 3 -0.17 -24.61 14.34
C LYS A 3 0.92 -23.56 14.54
N PHE A 4 1.11 -23.04 15.75
CA PHE A 4 2.18 -22.06 16.06
C PHE A 4 3.59 -22.67 15.95
N SER A 5 3.73 -23.95 16.32
CA SER A 5 4.99 -24.70 16.16
C SER A 5 5.36 -24.91 14.69
N ILE A 6 4.38 -24.98 13.79
CA ILE A 6 4.61 -25.13 12.35
C ILE A 6 5.09 -23.80 11.75
N TYR A 7 4.48 -22.67 12.12
CA TYR A 7 4.95 -21.36 11.66
C TYR A 7 6.34 -20.99 12.20
N LEU A 8 6.66 -21.37 13.45
CA LEU A 8 7.98 -21.17 14.03
C LEU A 8 9.05 -22.06 13.37
N ALA A 9 8.70 -23.30 13.02
CA ALA A 9 9.58 -24.21 12.29
C ALA A 9 9.81 -23.76 10.84
N VAL A 10 8.79 -23.22 10.17
CA VAL A 10 8.94 -22.64 8.82
C VAL A 10 9.78 -21.36 8.86
N PHE A 11 9.63 -20.52 9.89
CA PHE A 11 10.45 -19.32 10.08
C PHE A 11 11.92 -19.65 10.40
N LEU A 12 12.18 -20.68 11.22
CA LEU A 12 13.53 -21.18 11.50
C LEU A 12 14.16 -21.89 10.28
N ALA A 13 13.37 -22.58 9.47
CA ALA A 13 13.84 -23.16 8.21
C ALA A 13 14.22 -22.08 7.18
N PHE A 14 13.52 -20.93 7.19
CA PHE A 14 13.88 -19.78 6.34
C PHE A 14 15.21 -19.12 6.78
N ILE A 15 15.53 -19.14 8.07
CA ILE A 15 16.81 -18.64 8.60
C ILE A 15 17.95 -19.63 8.33
N SER A 16 17.67 -20.94 8.38
CA SER A 16 18.71 -21.96 8.18
C SER A 16 19.02 -22.26 6.70
N LEU A 17 18.21 -21.79 5.75
CA LEU A 17 18.54 -21.77 4.33
C LEU A 17 19.43 -20.59 3.93
N ALA A 18 19.77 -19.69 4.87
CA ALA A 18 20.88 -18.75 4.73
C ALA A 18 22.22 -19.48 4.92
N ALA A 19 22.48 -20.50 4.09
CA ALA A 19 23.84 -20.92 3.81
C ALA A 19 24.57 -19.73 3.14
N PRO A 20 25.91 -19.61 3.25
CA PRO A 20 26.66 -18.65 2.47
C PRO A 20 26.67 -19.17 1.03
N ALA A 21 25.54 -19.01 0.33
CA ALA A 21 25.51 -19.10 -1.10
C ALA A 21 26.49 -18.02 -1.57
N HIS A 22 27.66 -18.46 -2.05
CA HIS A 22 28.49 -17.69 -2.93
C HIS A 22 27.72 -17.58 -4.25
N ALA A 23 26.56 -16.93 -4.21
CA ALA A 23 25.92 -16.40 -5.37
C ALA A 23 26.78 -15.20 -5.71
N ASP A 24 27.60 -15.34 -6.76
CA ASP A 24 28.03 -14.19 -7.53
C ASP A 24 26.76 -13.43 -7.89
N LEU A 25 26.44 -12.42 -7.08
CA LEU A 25 25.42 -11.44 -7.38
C LEU A 25 25.99 -10.59 -8.51
N ALA A 26 25.97 -11.14 -9.72
CA ALA A 26 26.38 -10.48 -10.96
C ALA A 26 25.37 -9.38 -11.38
N LEU A 27 24.57 -8.86 -10.45
CA LEU A 27 23.62 -7.77 -10.70
C LEU A 27 24.35 -6.43 -10.98
N PHE A 28 25.62 -6.31 -10.57
CA PHE A 28 26.47 -5.13 -10.79
C PHE A 28 27.93 -5.52 -11.08
N SER A 29 28.18 -6.41 -12.03
CA SER A 29 29.56 -6.66 -12.50
C SER A 29 30.06 -5.44 -13.29
N VAL A 30 30.70 -4.50 -12.58
CA VAL A 30 31.55 -3.48 -13.24
C VAL A 30 32.81 -4.20 -13.67
N ASN A 31 32.84 -4.62 -14.93
CA ASN A 31 33.99 -5.29 -15.53
C ASN A 31 35.04 -4.23 -15.91
N ASN A 32 35.72 -3.66 -14.91
CA ASN A 32 36.92 -2.86 -15.11
C ASN A 32 38.13 -3.77 -14.89
N GLY A 33 38.83 -4.09 -15.98
CA GLY A 33 39.98 -4.97 -15.98
C GLY A 33 41.05 -4.58 -14.96
N GLY A 34 41.45 -5.54 -14.13
CA GLY A 34 42.68 -5.53 -13.36
C GLY A 34 42.57 -5.00 -11.92
N GLN A 35 42.06 -5.86 -11.01
CA GLN A 35 42.33 -6.00 -9.56
C GLN A 35 41.00 -6.36 -8.83
N PRO A 36 40.89 -7.48 -8.08
CA PRO A 36 39.67 -7.85 -7.38
C PRO A 36 39.45 -6.90 -6.18
N GLN A 37 38.52 -5.97 -6.32
CA GLN A 37 38.24 -4.96 -5.30
C GLN A 37 37.33 -5.50 -4.20
N GLU A 38 37.89 -5.88 -3.05
CA GLU A 38 37.11 -6.13 -1.82
C GLU A 38 36.21 -4.94 -1.42
N TYR A 39 36.59 -3.72 -1.82
CA TYR A 39 35.77 -2.51 -1.63
C TYR A 39 34.49 -2.52 -2.48
N SER A 40 34.52 -3.11 -3.69
CA SER A 40 33.35 -3.25 -4.55
C SER A 40 32.30 -4.17 -3.92
N ILE A 41 32.74 -5.29 -3.33
CA ILE A 41 31.84 -6.26 -2.68
C ILE A 41 31.17 -5.64 -1.43
N LYS A 42 31.94 -4.93 -0.58
CA LYS A 42 31.39 -4.24 0.60
C LYS A 42 30.39 -3.15 0.20
N LEU A 43 30.68 -2.37 -0.86
CA LEU A 43 29.79 -1.32 -1.36
C LEU A 43 28.53 -1.92 -2.01
N GLN A 44 28.67 -3.04 -2.71
CA GLN A 44 27.56 -3.78 -3.33
C GLN A 44 26.62 -4.37 -2.26
N LEU A 45 27.17 -4.95 -1.20
CA LEU A 45 26.39 -5.41 -0.04
C LEU A 45 25.66 -4.25 0.65
N LEU A 46 26.31 -3.08 0.79
CA LEU A 46 25.67 -1.89 1.34
C LEU A 46 24.49 -1.42 0.48
N LEU A 47 24.67 -1.35 -0.84
CA LEU A 47 23.60 -0.99 -1.77
C LEU A 47 22.46 -2.01 -1.75
N LEU A 48 22.78 -3.30 -1.69
CA LEU A 48 21.79 -4.37 -1.60
C LEU A 48 20.97 -4.27 -0.31
N MET A 49 21.63 -4.07 0.84
CA MET A 49 20.95 -3.92 2.14
C MET A 49 20.05 -2.67 2.15
N THR A 50 20.54 -1.58 1.56
CA THR A 50 19.77 -0.34 1.43
C THR A 50 18.53 -0.56 0.55
N ALA A 51 18.71 -1.16 -0.63
CA ALA A 51 17.60 -1.48 -1.52
C ALA A 51 16.59 -2.42 -0.86
N LEU A 52 17.04 -3.47 -0.17
CA LEU A 52 16.19 -4.43 0.52
C LEU A 52 15.39 -3.79 1.66
N SER A 53 15.91 -2.74 2.29
CA SER A 53 15.20 -1.99 3.34
C SER A 53 14.09 -1.09 2.79
N LEU A 54 14.27 -0.52 1.59
CA LEU A 54 13.33 0.41 0.95
C LEU A 54 12.28 -0.30 0.11
N LEU A 55 12.62 -1.46 -0.45
CA LEU A 55 11.78 -2.22 -1.37
C LEU A 55 10.39 -2.56 -0.79
N PRO A 56 10.23 -3.02 0.47
CA PRO A 56 8.91 -3.29 1.03
C PRO A 56 8.02 -2.04 1.07
N ALA A 57 8.57 -0.88 1.45
CA ALA A 57 7.82 0.36 1.49
C ALA A 57 7.40 0.81 0.09
N MET A 58 8.31 0.71 -0.90
CA MET A 58 7.99 1.02 -2.30
C MET A 58 6.89 0.11 -2.83
N LEU A 59 6.99 -1.21 -2.63
CA LEU A 59 5.95 -2.14 -3.10
C LEU A 59 4.57 -1.81 -2.52
N LEU A 60 4.49 -1.43 -1.25
CA LEU A 60 3.21 -1.02 -0.66
C LEU A 60 2.67 0.26 -1.32
N MET A 61 3.53 1.24 -1.58
CA MET A 61 3.12 2.50 -2.23
C MET A 61 2.67 2.32 -3.69
N LEU A 62 3.19 1.32 -4.39
CA LEU A 62 2.84 1.02 -5.80
C LEU A 62 1.55 0.19 -5.96
N THR A 63 0.88 -0.14 -4.86
CA THR A 63 -0.31 -1.00 -4.86
C THR A 63 -1.52 -0.26 -4.28
N SER A 64 -2.67 -0.94 -4.22
CA SER A 64 -3.89 -0.46 -3.55
C SER A 64 -3.75 -0.19 -2.05
N PHE A 65 -2.62 -0.57 -1.43
CA PHE A 65 -2.43 -0.51 0.02
C PHE A 65 -2.61 0.91 0.59
N THR A 66 -2.09 1.93 -0.09
CA THR A 66 -2.11 3.33 0.37
C THR A 66 -3.53 3.82 0.64
N ARG A 67 -4.46 3.64 -0.31
CA ARG A 67 -5.85 4.08 -0.12
C ARG A 67 -6.55 3.32 0.99
N ILE A 68 -6.35 2.01 1.07
CA ILE A 68 -6.99 1.15 2.08
C ILE A 68 -6.55 1.53 3.48
N VAL A 69 -5.23 1.65 3.73
CA VAL A 69 -4.72 1.95 5.08
C VAL A 69 -5.14 3.33 5.56
N VAL A 70 -5.19 4.33 4.66
CA VAL A 70 -5.61 5.69 5.00
C VAL A 70 -7.10 5.75 5.32
N VAL A 71 -7.97 5.12 4.51
CA VAL A 71 -9.41 5.08 4.79
C VAL A 71 -9.70 4.39 6.13
N LEU A 72 -9.05 3.25 6.39
CA LEU A 72 -9.20 2.52 7.66
C LEU A 72 -8.72 3.34 8.85
N ALA A 73 -7.62 4.11 8.70
CA ALA A 73 -7.12 4.99 9.73
C ALA A 73 -8.09 6.16 10.03
N ILE A 74 -8.68 6.76 8.98
CA ILE A 74 -9.70 7.81 9.13
C ILE A 74 -10.95 7.25 9.80
N LEU A 75 -11.42 6.07 9.39
CA LEU A 75 -12.58 5.41 10.00
C LEU A 75 -12.36 5.15 11.50
N ARG A 76 -11.18 4.66 11.89
CA ARG A 76 -10.84 4.47 13.30
C ARG A 76 -10.96 5.78 14.09
N GLN A 77 -10.47 6.88 13.53
CA GLN A 77 -10.57 8.19 14.17
C GLN A 77 -12.02 8.68 14.24
N ALA A 78 -12.82 8.43 13.21
CA ALA A 78 -14.23 8.84 13.13
C ALA A 78 -15.09 8.19 14.21
N ILE A 79 -14.89 6.88 14.45
CA ILE A 79 -15.61 6.14 15.49
C ILE A 79 -15.26 6.67 16.89
N GLY A 80 -14.06 7.25 17.08
CA GLY A 80 -13.65 7.84 18.35
C GLY A 80 -13.04 6.84 19.33
N LEU A 81 -12.67 5.64 18.86
CA LEU A 81 -11.98 4.65 19.68
C LEU A 81 -10.53 5.08 19.91
N GLN A 82 -10.11 5.13 21.18
CA GLN A 82 -8.71 5.36 21.52
C GLN A 82 -7.87 4.14 21.14
N GLN A 83 -7.09 4.26 20.07
CA GLN A 83 -6.08 3.30 19.61
C GLN A 83 -6.56 1.87 19.27
N SER A 84 -7.87 1.58 19.36
CA SER A 84 -8.48 0.35 18.88
C SER A 84 -9.22 0.60 17.55
N PRO A 85 -9.02 -0.20 16.50
CA PRO A 85 -8.07 -1.31 16.39
C PRO A 85 -6.59 -0.84 16.36
N PRO A 86 -5.64 -1.65 16.88
CA PRO A 86 -4.21 -1.34 16.82
C PRO A 86 -3.72 -1.16 15.38
N ASN A 87 -2.69 -0.32 15.17
CA ASN A 87 -2.10 -0.09 13.83
C ASN A 87 -1.72 -1.40 13.12
N ARG A 88 -1.21 -2.39 13.88
CA ARG A 88 -0.85 -3.71 13.34
C ARG A 88 -2.04 -4.46 12.73
N VAL A 89 -3.22 -4.33 13.34
CA VAL A 89 -4.45 -4.95 12.84
C VAL A 89 -4.91 -4.25 11.57
N LEU A 90 -4.89 -2.91 11.55
CA LEU A 90 -5.25 -2.14 10.35
C LEU A 90 -4.33 -2.46 9.17
N VAL A 91 -3.02 -2.54 9.41
CA VAL A 91 -2.04 -2.94 8.40
C VAL A 91 -2.30 -4.37 7.92
N GLY A 92 -2.60 -5.31 8.83
CA GLY A 92 -2.93 -6.69 8.45
C GLY A 92 -4.18 -6.80 7.57
N ILE A 93 -5.24 -6.04 7.90
CA ILE A 93 -6.45 -5.95 7.07
C ILE A 93 -6.12 -5.34 5.70
N ALA A 94 -5.37 -4.23 5.70
CA ALA A 94 -4.97 -3.55 4.47
C ALA A 94 -4.16 -4.46 3.54
N LEU A 95 -3.17 -5.18 4.06
CA LEU A 95 -2.38 -6.15 3.29
C LEU A 95 -3.25 -7.27 2.72
N THR A 96 -4.17 -7.81 3.51
CA THR A 96 -5.06 -8.89 3.06
C THR A 96 -5.96 -8.42 1.93
N LEU A 97 -6.52 -7.21 2.04
CA LEU A 97 -7.34 -6.61 0.99
C LEU A 97 -6.51 -6.27 -0.26
N THR A 98 -5.28 -5.78 -0.08
CA THR A 98 -4.36 -5.52 -1.20
C THR A 98 -4.06 -6.79 -1.99
N ILE A 99 -3.78 -7.91 -1.32
CA ILE A 99 -3.56 -9.20 -2.01
C ILE A 99 -4.79 -9.59 -2.83
N LEU A 100 -6.00 -9.38 -2.29
CA LEU A 100 -7.24 -9.70 -2.98
C LEU A 100 -7.49 -8.82 -4.20
N ILE A 101 -7.32 -7.49 -4.04
CA ILE A 101 -7.58 -6.49 -5.09
C ILE A 101 -6.51 -6.56 -6.20
N MET A 102 -5.24 -6.78 -5.83
CA MET A 102 -4.12 -6.85 -6.78
C MET A 102 -3.94 -8.23 -7.42
N ARG A 103 -4.77 -9.23 -7.08
CA ARG A 103 -4.72 -10.58 -7.66
C ARG A 103 -4.56 -10.62 -9.19
N PRO A 104 -5.33 -9.86 -10.02
CA PRO A 104 -5.14 -9.90 -11.48
C PRO A 104 -3.75 -9.40 -11.91
N VAL A 105 -3.22 -8.36 -11.26
CA VAL A 105 -1.88 -7.82 -11.53
C VAL A 105 -0.81 -8.84 -11.17
N TRP A 106 -0.91 -9.48 -10.00
CA TRP A 106 0.02 -10.54 -9.59
C TRP A 106 0.00 -11.74 -10.51
N THR A 107 -1.17 -12.10 -11.04
CA THR A 107 -1.31 -13.23 -11.97
C THR A 107 -0.60 -12.92 -13.28
N GLN A 108 -0.80 -11.71 -13.84
CA GLN A 108 -0.10 -11.28 -15.06
C GLN A 108 1.42 -11.22 -14.88
N ILE A 109 1.89 -10.66 -13.77
CA ILE A 109 3.34 -10.64 -13.47
C ILE A 109 3.89 -12.06 -13.36
N HIS A 110 3.14 -12.98 -12.75
CA HIS A 110 3.57 -14.37 -12.63
C HIS A 110 3.69 -15.04 -14.00
N GLU A 111 2.68 -14.88 -14.86
CA GLU A 111 2.63 -15.52 -16.18
C GLU A 111 3.63 -14.90 -17.18
N ASP A 112 3.73 -13.57 -17.22
CA ASP A 112 4.48 -12.86 -18.26
C ASP A 112 5.94 -12.59 -17.90
N ALA A 113 6.26 -12.49 -16.61
CA ALA A 113 7.61 -12.15 -16.14
C ALA A 113 8.26 -13.29 -15.34
N PHE A 114 7.57 -13.86 -14.36
CA PHE A 114 8.17 -14.86 -13.47
C PHE A 114 8.42 -16.21 -14.15
N LEU A 115 7.41 -16.81 -14.80
CA LEU A 115 7.56 -18.11 -15.47
C LEU A 115 8.62 -18.10 -16.60
N PRO A 116 8.70 -17.06 -17.47
CA PRO A 116 9.72 -17.01 -18.51
C PRO A 116 11.13 -16.78 -17.93
N TYR A 117 11.25 -16.07 -16.81
CA TYR A 117 12.53 -15.88 -16.12
C TYR A 117 13.02 -17.17 -15.46
N ASP A 118 12.13 -17.88 -14.76
CA ASP A 118 12.45 -19.15 -14.08
C ASP A 118 12.83 -20.26 -15.08
N SER A 119 12.18 -20.28 -16.25
CA SER A 119 12.55 -21.18 -17.36
C SER A 119 13.83 -20.77 -18.11
N GLY A 120 14.47 -19.65 -17.73
CA GLY A 120 15.69 -19.14 -18.38
C GLY A 120 15.45 -18.56 -19.79
N SER A 121 14.19 -18.30 -20.16
CA SER A 121 13.80 -17.79 -21.48
C SER A 121 14.04 -16.28 -21.64
N ILE A 122 14.08 -15.53 -20.53
CA ILE A 122 14.33 -14.09 -20.52
C ILE A 122 15.34 -13.72 -19.43
N THR A 123 16.02 -12.59 -19.62
CA THR A 123 16.92 -12.02 -18.62
C THR A 123 16.12 -11.35 -17.48
N LEU A 124 16.77 -11.10 -16.34
CA LEU A 124 16.15 -10.38 -15.23
C LEU A 124 15.68 -8.97 -15.62
N ILE A 125 16.43 -8.28 -16.50
CA ILE A 125 16.09 -6.92 -16.96
C ILE A 125 14.82 -6.95 -17.80
N GLU A 126 14.70 -7.92 -18.70
CA GLU A 126 13.48 -8.12 -19.50
C GLU A 126 12.28 -8.54 -18.64
N ALA A 127 12.51 -9.38 -17.63
CA ALA A 127 11.48 -9.77 -16.67
C ALA A 127 10.95 -8.56 -15.89
N LEU A 128 11.84 -7.66 -15.44
CA LEU A 128 11.45 -6.42 -14.78
C LEU A 128 10.65 -5.50 -15.72
N GLY A 129 11.09 -5.35 -16.97
CA GLY A 129 10.35 -4.58 -17.98
C GLY A 129 8.95 -5.12 -18.24
N LYS A 130 8.79 -6.46 -18.31
CA LYS A 130 7.48 -7.10 -18.46
C LYS A 130 6.62 -6.98 -17.20
N ALA A 131 7.21 -7.08 -16.01
CA ALA A 131 6.50 -6.93 -14.74
C ALA A 131 6.00 -5.49 -14.50
N GLU A 132 6.68 -4.49 -15.08
CA GLU A 132 6.28 -3.09 -14.99
C GLU A 132 4.95 -2.83 -15.73
N ILE A 133 4.71 -3.46 -16.87
CA ILE A 133 3.52 -3.22 -17.72
C ILE A 133 2.20 -3.36 -16.94
N PRO A 134 1.89 -4.49 -16.28
CA PRO A 134 0.62 -4.65 -15.56
C PRO A 134 0.49 -3.71 -14.35
N LEU A 135 1.60 -3.38 -13.68
CA LEU A 135 1.61 -2.39 -12.59
C LEU A 135 1.31 -0.99 -13.12
N ARG A 136 1.97 -0.60 -14.22
CA ARG A 136 1.76 0.66 -14.90
C ARG A 136 0.30 0.79 -15.35
N THR A 137 -0.26 -0.24 -16.00
CA THR A 137 -1.67 -0.26 -16.39
C THR A 137 -2.61 -0.11 -15.20
N PHE A 138 -2.33 -0.78 -14.09
CA PHE A 138 -3.11 -0.62 -12.85
C PHE A 138 -3.06 0.81 -12.31
N MET A 139 -1.86 1.39 -12.22
CA MET A 139 -1.65 2.74 -11.69
C MET A 139 -2.33 3.80 -12.57
N LEU A 140 -2.21 3.70 -13.89
CA LEU A 140 -2.81 4.64 -14.84
C LEU A 140 -4.33 4.66 -14.74
N LYS A 141 -4.98 3.51 -14.56
CA LYS A 141 -6.43 3.44 -14.37
C LYS A 141 -6.93 4.18 -13.12
N GLN A 142 -6.06 4.30 -12.11
CA GLN A 142 -6.40 4.93 -10.83
C GLN A 142 -5.86 6.36 -10.69
N THR A 143 -4.94 6.76 -11.56
CA THR A 143 -4.31 8.08 -11.52
C THR A 143 -5.21 9.09 -12.22
N ARG A 144 -5.46 10.22 -11.57
CA ARG A 144 -6.25 11.30 -12.16
C ARG A 144 -5.40 12.03 -13.20
N GLU A 145 -6.00 12.35 -14.34
CA GLU A 145 -5.33 13.11 -15.41
C GLU A 145 -4.74 14.42 -14.89
N THR A 146 -5.47 15.13 -14.03
CA THR A 146 -5.01 16.39 -13.42
C THR A 146 -3.78 16.23 -12.53
N ASP A 147 -3.68 15.12 -11.79
CA ASP A 147 -2.53 14.82 -10.91
C ASP A 147 -1.31 14.42 -11.75
N LEU A 148 -1.55 13.65 -12.81
CA LEU A 148 -0.52 13.25 -13.76
C LEU A 148 0.04 14.46 -14.52
N GLU A 149 -0.82 15.33 -15.06
CA GLU A 149 -0.41 16.56 -15.73
C GLU A 149 0.42 17.46 -14.81
N GLN A 150 0.02 17.59 -13.55
CA GLN A 150 0.76 18.37 -12.58
C GLN A 150 2.17 17.77 -12.35
N MET A 151 2.27 16.45 -12.26
CA MET A 151 3.54 15.79 -12.04
C MET A 151 4.46 15.85 -13.26
N LEU A 152 3.91 15.76 -14.48
CA LEU A 152 4.64 15.99 -15.73
C LEU A 152 5.21 17.41 -15.80
N LYS A 153 4.41 18.42 -15.40
CA LYS A 153 4.85 19.82 -15.31
C LYS A 153 5.98 20.00 -14.28
N ILE A 154 5.87 19.36 -13.11
CA ILE A 154 6.92 19.39 -12.08
C ILE A 154 8.21 18.72 -12.57
N GLY A 155 8.08 17.62 -13.32
CA GLY A 155 9.20 16.88 -13.91
C GLY A 155 9.87 17.59 -15.09
N ASN A 156 9.31 18.69 -15.60
CA ASN A 156 9.70 19.32 -16.88
C ASN A 156 9.72 18.32 -18.05
N GLU A 157 8.82 17.34 -18.04
CA GLU A 157 8.72 16.36 -19.11
C GLU A 157 8.03 16.98 -20.34
N PRO A 158 8.41 16.54 -21.57
CA PRO A 158 7.77 17.00 -22.78
C PRO A 158 6.28 16.60 -22.80
N PRO A 159 5.44 17.30 -23.59
CA PRO A 159 4.05 16.91 -23.78
C PRO A 159 3.98 15.46 -24.25
N VAL A 160 3.33 14.61 -23.47
CA VAL A 160 3.23 13.19 -23.75
C VAL A 160 2.05 12.93 -24.67
N THR A 161 2.27 12.26 -25.80
CA THR A 161 1.23 11.93 -26.80
C THR A 161 0.55 10.59 -26.57
N SER A 162 1.22 9.65 -25.90
CA SER A 162 0.70 8.33 -25.55
C SER A 162 0.88 8.03 -24.07
N VAL A 163 -0.05 7.30 -23.48
CA VAL A 163 0.00 6.90 -22.07
C VAL A 163 1.22 5.99 -21.78
N ASP A 164 1.72 5.30 -22.81
CA ASP A 164 2.90 4.42 -22.71
C ASP A 164 4.23 5.18 -22.64
N ASP A 165 4.26 6.45 -23.06
CA ASP A 165 5.47 7.26 -23.06
C ASP A 165 5.72 7.95 -21.71
N ILE A 166 4.80 7.80 -20.75
CA ILE A 166 4.92 8.42 -19.43
C ILE A 166 6.06 7.73 -18.63
N PRO A 167 7.06 8.48 -18.15
CA PRO A 167 8.12 7.92 -17.32
C PRO A 167 7.56 7.37 -16.01
N PHE A 168 7.96 6.16 -15.64
CA PHE A 168 7.51 5.50 -14.39
C PHE A 168 7.83 6.36 -13.14
N VAL A 169 8.95 7.08 -13.17
CA VAL A 169 9.39 7.99 -12.10
C VAL A 169 8.41 9.14 -11.86
N VAL A 170 7.65 9.56 -12.88
CA VAL A 170 6.61 10.59 -12.79
C VAL A 170 5.25 9.97 -12.42
N LEU A 171 4.95 8.80 -12.98
CA LEU A 171 3.71 8.08 -12.70
C LEU A 171 3.58 7.69 -11.23
N MET A 172 4.66 7.21 -10.60
CA MET A 172 4.67 6.81 -9.19
C MET A 172 4.15 7.88 -8.22
N PRO A 173 4.74 9.09 -8.15
CA PRO A 173 4.25 10.13 -7.26
C PRO A 173 2.86 10.66 -7.67
N ALA A 174 2.52 10.69 -8.96
CA ALA A 174 1.18 11.06 -9.42
C ALA A 174 0.12 10.09 -8.90
N PHE A 175 0.37 8.79 -9.03
CA PHE A 175 -0.49 7.73 -8.51
C PHE A 175 -0.68 7.84 -6.99
N VAL A 176 0.41 7.98 -6.22
CA VAL A 176 0.33 8.12 -4.76
C VAL A 176 -0.51 9.34 -4.37
N LEU A 177 -0.36 10.47 -5.07
CA LEU A 177 -1.16 11.66 -4.83
C LEU A 177 -2.65 11.42 -5.13
N SER A 178 -2.97 10.78 -6.25
CA SER A 178 -4.36 10.43 -6.61
C SER A 178 -4.98 9.46 -5.61
N GLU A 179 -4.24 8.44 -5.16
CA GLU A 179 -4.69 7.49 -4.14
C GLU A 179 -5.00 8.19 -2.81
N LEU A 180 -4.12 9.10 -2.37
CA LEU A 180 -4.34 9.89 -1.17
C LEU A 180 -5.59 10.77 -1.29
N LYS A 181 -5.76 11.51 -2.39
CA LYS A 181 -6.95 12.35 -2.61
C LYS A 181 -8.23 11.52 -2.55
N THR A 182 -8.27 10.38 -3.24
CA THR A 182 -9.42 9.47 -3.23
C THR A 182 -9.65 8.86 -1.83
N ALA A 183 -8.59 8.48 -1.11
CA ALA A 183 -8.68 7.98 0.25
C ALA A 183 -9.26 9.01 1.23
N PHE A 184 -8.84 10.27 1.13
CA PHE A 184 -9.39 11.35 1.95
C PHE A 184 -10.85 11.63 1.61
N GLN A 185 -11.24 11.58 0.33
CA GLN A 185 -12.64 11.73 -0.08
C GLN A 185 -13.53 10.63 0.53
N ILE A 186 -13.12 9.36 0.39
CA ILE A 186 -13.84 8.22 0.98
C ILE A 186 -13.87 8.34 2.50
N GLY A 187 -12.72 8.62 3.12
CA GLY A 187 -12.60 8.78 4.56
C GLY A 187 -13.50 9.89 5.10
N PHE A 188 -13.59 11.03 4.40
CA PHE A 188 -14.48 12.13 4.75
C PHE A 188 -15.95 11.71 4.65
N MET A 189 -16.36 11.05 3.57
CA MET A 189 -17.73 10.54 3.42
C MET A 189 -18.11 9.58 4.55
N LEU A 190 -17.19 8.69 4.96
CA LEU A 190 -17.39 7.80 6.11
C LEU A 190 -17.40 8.55 7.45
N PHE A 191 -16.72 9.69 7.55
CA PHE A 191 -16.63 10.49 8.77
C PHE A 191 -17.94 11.25 9.07
N LEU A 192 -18.62 11.74 8.03
CA LEU A 192 -19.83 12.57 8.15
C LEU A 192 -20.92 12.05 9.10
N PRO A 193 -21.38 10.77 9.01
CA PRO A 193 -22.42 10.29 9.92
C PRO A 193 -21.97 10.34 11.40
N PHE A 194 -20.71 10.06 11.69
CA PHE A 194 -20.18 10.12 13.06
C PHE A 194 -20.08 11.55 13.59
N LEU A 195 -19.72 12.49 12.71
CA LEU A 195 -19.70 13.91 13.04
C LEU A 195 -21.10 14.43 13.40
N VAL A 196 -22.13 14.00 12.65
CA VAL A 196 -23.52 14.36 12.97
C VAL A 196 -23.91 13.85 14.36
N ILE A 197 -23.54 12.61 14.70
CA ILE A 197 -23.80 12.06 16.05
C ILE A 197 -23.10 12.90 17.13
N ASP A 198 -21.84 13.30 16.92
CA ASP A 198 -21.11 14.15 17.87
C ASP A 198 -21.80 15.49 18.09
N LEU A 199 -22.23 16.15 17.00
CA LEU A 199 -22.91 17.45 17.08
C LEU A 199 -24.27 17.34 17.80
N VAL A 200 -25.04 16.28 17.50
CA VAL A 200 -26.33 16.05 18.15
C VAL A 200 -26.14 15.77 19.64
N VAL A 201 -25.23 14.86 20.01
CA VAL A 201 -24.97 14.55 21.43
C VAL A 201 -24.45 15.77 22.18
N ALA A 202 -23.53 16.54 21.59
CA ALA A 202 -23.03 17.76 22.21
C ALA A 202 -24.13 18.80 22.45
N SER A 203 -25.01 19.04 21.46
CA SER A 203 -26.12 19.99 21.61
C SER A 203 -27.13 19.57 22.69
N VAL A 204 -27.42 18.27 22.82
CA VAL A 204 -28.30 17.74 23.88
C VAL A 204 -27.66 17.87 25.26
N LEU A 205 -26.37 17.54 25.40
CA LEU A 205 -25.65 17.68 26.68
C LEU A 205 -25.57 19.13 27.15
N MET A 206 -25.32 20.06 26.22
CA MET A 206 -25.33 21.50 26.49
C MET A 206 -26.72 21.98 26.92
N ALA A 207 -27.79 21.49 26.29
CA ALA A 207 -29.16 21.82 26.67
C ALA A 207 -29.54 21.32 28.07
N MET A 208 -28.95 20.21 28.53
CA MET A 208 -29.13 19.68 29.89
C MET A 208 -28.28 20.40 30.95
N GLY A 209 -27.42 21.36 30.57
CA GLY A 209 -26.52 22.07 31.47
C GLY A 209 -25.29 21.25 31.92
N MET A 210 -25.04 20.08 31.32
CA MET A 210 -23.90 19.22 31.67
C MET A 210 -22.65 19.62 30.89
N MET A 211 -22.05 20.77 31.25
CA MET A 211 -20.85 21.30 30.56
C MET A 211 -19.56 20.50 30.84
N MET A 212 -19.52 19.72 31.91
CA MET A 212 -18.31 19.02 32.37
C MET A 212 -18.13 17.62 31.77
N LEU A 213 -19.18 17.04 31.17
CA LEU A 213 -19.08 15.74 30.51
C LEU A 213 -18.62 15.92 29.08
N SER A 214 -17.56 15.20 28.70
CA SER A 214 -17.07 15.21 27.32
C SER A 214 -18.13 14.58 26.39
N PRO A 215 -18.61 15.32 25.37
CA PRO A 215 -19.58 14.77 24.41
C PRO A 215 -19.06 13.53 23.69
N LEU A 216 -17.75 13.41 23.51
CA LEU A 216 -17.11 12.27 22.85
C LEU A 216 -17.30 10.94 23.60
N ILE A 217 -17.26 10.98 24.94
CA ILE A 217 -17.44 9.77 25.76
C ILE A 217 -18.89 9.28 25.65
N ILE A 218 -19.84 10.21 25.61
CA ILE A 218 -21.27 9.90 25.52
C ILE A 218 -21.66 9.48 24.10
N SER A 219 -21.06 10.07 23.06
CA SER A 219 -21.38 9.74 21.66
C SER A 219 -20.81 8.39 21.21
N LEU A 220 -19.70 7.92 21.81
CA LEU A 220 -19.04 6.66 21.46
C LEU A 220 -19.98 5.44 21.39
N PRO A 221 -20.78 5.10 22.43
CA PRO A 221 -21.69 3.95 22.36
C PRO A 221 -22.73 4.07 21.23
N PHE A 222 -23.23 5.27 20.93
CA PHE A 222 -24.15 5.49 19.80
C PHE A 222 -23.47 5.26 18.45
N LYS A 223 -22.23 5.75 18.30
CA LYS A 223 -21.43 5.52 17.08
C LYS A 223 -21.17 4.03 16.86
N LEU A 224 -20.76 3.32 17.90
CA LEU A 224 -20.51 1.88 17.83
C LEU A 224 -21.79 1.10 17.50
N MET A 225 -22.91 1.46 18.13
CA MET A 225 -24.21 0.85 17.84
C MET A 225 -24.58 1.02 16.38
N ILE A 226 -24.54 2.25 15.85
CA ILE A 226 -24.86 2.52 14.44
C ILE A 226 -23.90 1.78 13.51
N PHE A 227 -22.59 1.83 13.80
CA PHE A 227 -21.58 1.18 12.97
C PHE A 227 -21.79 -0.35 12.89
N VAL A 228 -22.18 -0.99 13.99
CA VAL A 228 -22.49 -2.43 13.99
C VAL A 228 -23.83 -2.71 13.29
N LEU A 229 -24.86 -1.86 13.52
CA LEU A 229 -26.19 -2.04 12.94
C LEU A 229 -26.20 -1.95 11.41
N VAL A 230 -25.34 -1.12 10.82
CA VAL A 230 -25.22 -0.98 9.36
C VAL A 230 -24.21 -1.94 8.74
N ASP A 231 -23.64 -2.86 9.52
CA ASP A 231 -22.51 -3.70 9.12
C ASP A 231 -21.36 -2.85 8.51
N GLY A 232 -20.92 -1.86 9.28
CA GLY A 232 -20.01 -0.82 8.80
C GLY A 232 -18.66 -1.35 8.31
N TRP A 233 -18.20 -2.52 8.79
CA TRP A 233 -17.01 -3.18 8.26
C TRP A 233 -17.24 -3.69 6.85
N ALA A 234 -18.33 -4.43 6.60
CA ALA A 234 -18.65 -4.90 5.26
C ALA A 234 -18.91 -3.73 4.29
N MET A 235 -19.61 -2.69 4.73
CA MET A 235 -19.87 -1.49 3.92
C MET A 235 -18.57 -0.74 3.56
N THR A 236 -17.65 -0.60 4.52
CA THR A 236 -16.36 0.06 4.27
C THR A 236 -15.51 -0.74 3.30
N VAL A 237 -15.38 -2.05 3.51
CA VAL A 237 -14.62 -2.94 2.61
C VAL A 237 -15.25 -2.99 1.23
N GLY A 238 -16.59 -3.08 1.14
CA GLY A 238 -17.33 -3.04 -0.10
C GLY A 238 -17.06 -1.76 -0.89
N THR A 239 -17.21 -0.59 -0.27
CA THR A 239 -16.91 0.71 -0.88
C THR A 239 -15.46 0.80 -1.34
N LEU A 240 -14.50 0.33 -0.54
CA LEU A 240 -13.09 0.29 -0.91
C LEU A 240 -12.84 -0.58 -2.14
N THR A 241 -13.34 -1.82 -2.16
CA THR A 241 -13.15 -2.73 -3.29
C THR A 241 -13.80 -2.21 -4.57
N ALA A 242 -15.01 -1.66 -4.48
CA ALA A 242 -15.70 -1.04 -5.61
C ALA A 242 -14.94 0.17 -6.16
N SER A 243 -14.26 0.94 -5.30
CA SER A 243 -13.49 2.11 -5.73
C SER A 243 -12.30 1.80 -6.66
N PHE A 244 -11.85 0.55 -6.72
CA PHE A 244 -10.80 0.10 -7.63
C PHE A 244 -11.34 -0.54 -8.93
N GLY A 245 -12.63 -0.91 -8.95
CA GLY A 245 -13.28 -1.58 -10.08
C GLY A 245 -14.04 -0.66 -11.03
N GLY A 246 -14.06 0.65 -10.74
CA GLY A 246 -14.61 1.70 -11.59
C GLY A 246 -13.61 2.19 -12.64
#